data_AF-A5D2F0-F1
#
_entry.id   AF-A5D2F0-F1
#
_cell.length_a   1.000
_cell.length_b   1.000
_cell.length_c   1.000
_cell.angle_alpha   90.00
_cell.angle_beta   90.00
_cell.angle_gamma   90.00
#
_symmetry.space_group_name_H-M   'P 1'
#
loop_
_entity.id
_entity.type
_entity.pdbx_description
1 polymer ?
#
loop_
_entity_poly.entity_id
_entity_poly.type
_entity_poly.pdbx_seq_one_letter_code
_entity_poly.pdbx_strand_id
1 'polypeptide(L)'
;MKRIGLFVCWCGSNIGGVIDVPRVVQEAGNFPGVVYKTDYKYMCSEPGQDMIVQAIKEHKLDRVVVASCSPRLHEPTFRKAIARAGLNPYMFEMANIREQCSWVHPDDKETATQKAITLVKRALSKVSLVEPLYESYIPVTKRALVIGGGIAGMQVALDIADSGHEVILVEREPTIGGKMAMLDKTFPTLDCSA
;
A
#
# COMPACT_ATOMS: atom_id res chain seq x y z
N MET A 1 -0.42 28.00 9.91
CA MET A 1 -0.48 26.85 10.85
C MET A 1 -0.87 25.62 10.03
N LYS A 2 -0.19 24.48 10.22
CA LYS A 2 -0.49 23.24 9.46
C LYS A 2 -1.91 22.75 9.80
N ARG A 3 -2.59 22.11 8.84
CA ARG A 3 -3.98 21.64 8.94
C ARG A 3 -4.03 20.14 8.60
N ILE A 4 -3.75 19.32 9.60
CA ILE A 4 -3.63 17.87 9.46
C ILE A 4 -4.99 17.21 9.72
N GLY A 5 -5.39 16.29 8.84
CA GLY A 5 -6.48 15.35 9.09
C GLY A 5 -5.95 14.00 9.56
N LEU A 6 -6.42 13.52 10.70
CA LEU A 6 -6.13 12.19 11.24
C LEU A 6 -7.31 11.25 11.00
N PHE A 7 -7.06 10.12 10.33
CA PHE A 7 -8.07 9.10 10.08
C PHE A 7 -7.60 7.75 10.62
N VAL A 8 -8.38 7.13 11.51
CA VAL A 8 -8.00 5.86 12.15
C VAL A 8 -8.91 4.73 11.68
N CYS A 9 -8.32 3.66 11.18
CA CYS A 9 -9.05 2.53 10.62
C CYS A 9 -9.29 1.44 11.68
N TRP A 10 -10.49 0.87 11.71
CA TRP A 10 -10.77 -0.33 12.52
C TRP A 10 -10.35 -1.63 11.81
N CYS A 11 -10.33 -1.62 10.47
CA CYS A 11 -10.11 -2.79 9.63
C CYS A 11 -11.01 -3.97 10.03
N GLY A 12 -12.28 -3.69 10.33
CA GLY A 12 -13.17 -4.64 10.99
C GLY A 12 -12.67 -4.96 12.40
N SER A 13 -12.39 -6.24 12.67
CA SER A 13 -11.79 -6.68 13.94
C SER A 13 -10.27 -6.77 13.90
N ASN A 14 -9.63 -6.58 12.74
CA ASN A 14 -8.17 -6.74 12.61
C ASN A 14 -7.39 -5.70 13.43
N ILE A 15 -7.87 -4.46 13.50
CA ILE A 15 -7.31 -3.42 14.38
C ILE A 15 -8.22 -3.26 15.59
N GLY A 16 -9.52 -3.03 15.36
CA GLY A 16 -10.48 -2.75 16.43
C GLY A 16 -10.76 -3.89 17.41
N GLY A 17 -10.32 -5.12 17.12
CA GLY A 17 -10.39 -6.23 18.08
C GLY A 17 -9.32 -6.17 19.19
N VAL A 18 -8.23 -5.44 18.94
CA VAL A 18 -7.05 -5.37 19.82
C VAL A 18 -6.79 -3.95 20.30
N ILE A 19 -6.88 -2.96 19.41
CA ILE A 19 -6.58 -1.56 19.69
C ILE A 19 -7.88 -0.81 19.96
N ASP A 20 -7.88 0.00 21.03
CA ASP A 20 -8.94 0.96 21.30
C ASP A 20 -8.83 2.14 20.32
N VAL A 21 -9.50 1.99 19.18
CA VAL A 21 -9.51 2.99 18.09
C VAL A 21 -10.02 4.37 18.56
N PRO A 22 -11.16 4.47 19.29
CA PRO A 22 -11.61 5.75 19.83
C PRO A 22 -10.55 6.45 20.70
N ARG A 23 -9.83 5.71 21.56
CA ARG A 23 -8.76 6.28 22.37
C ARG A 23 -7.58 6.78 21.53
N VAL A 24 -7.22 6.05 20.46
CA VAL A 24 -6.19 6.52 19.50
C VAL A 24 -6.61 7.84 18.85
N VAL A 25 -7.86 7.96 18.38
CA VAL A 25 -8.39 9.19 17.78
C VAL A 25 -8.32 10.35 18.79
N GLN A 26 -8.81 10.12 20.01
CA GLN A 26 -8.82 11.10 21.09
C GLN A 26 -7.41 11.61 21.41
N GLU A 27 -6.50 10.71 21.79
CA GLU A 27 -5.18 11.06 22.33
C GLU A 27 -4.18 11.50 21.27
N ALA A 28 -4.10 10.80 20.13
CA ALA A 28 -3.18 11.19 19.06
C ALA A 28 -3.70 12.44 18.33
N GLY A 29 -5.01 12.62 18.27
CA GLY A 29 -5.62 13.79 17.66
C GLY A 29 -5.52 15.08 18.49
N ASN A 30 -4.91 15.06 19.68
CA ASN A 30 -4.53 16.27 20.42
C ASN A 30 -3.17 16.83 19.99
N PHE A 31 -2.51 16.19 19.01
CA PHE A 31 -1.24 16.66 18.47
C PHE A 31 -1.38 18.03 17.78
N PRO A 32 -0.45 18.98 18.00
CA PRO A 32 -0.51 20.31 17.40
C PRO A 32 -0.63 20.28 15.87
N GLY A 33 -1.62 20.99 15.33
CA GLY A 33 -1.89 21.07 13.89
C GLY A 33 -2.91 20.04 13.38
N VAL A 34 -3.35 19.07 14.19
CA VAL A 34 -4.52 18.25 13.86
C VAL A 34 -5.78 19.11 13.99
N VAL A 35 -6.49 19.31 12.88
CA VAL A 35 -7.73 20.13 12.84
C VAL A 35 -8.97 19.30 12.55
N TYR A 36 -8.79 18.06 12.09
CA TYR A 36 -9.86 17.09 11.88
C TYR A 36 -9.36 15.71 12.32
N LYS A 37 -10.19 14.97 13.05
CA LYS A 37 -9.89 13.63 13.51
C LYS A 37 -11.14 12.77 13.49
N THR A 38 -11.04 11.57 12.93
CA THR A 38 -12.16 10.62 12.86
C THR A 38 -11.65 9.19 12.77
N ASP A 39 -12.55 8.25 12.96
CA ASP A 39 -12.34 6.83 12.69
C ASP A 39 -13.41 6.28 11.76
N TYR A 40 -13.07 5.22 11.03
CA TYR A 40 -14.01 4.53 10.16
C TYR A 40 -13.64 3.06 9.98
N LYS A 41 -14.66 2.22 9.76
CA LYS A 41 -14.50 0.76 9.77
C LYS A 41 -13.47 0.26 8.75
N TYR A 42 -13.49 0.83 7.55
CA TYR A 42 -12.60 0.46 6.44
C TYR A 42 -12.14 1.72 5.69
N MET A 43 -11.06 2.38 6.15
CA MET A 43 -10.58 3.61 5.50
C MET A 43 -10.25 3.45 4.01
N CYS A 44 -9.83 2.27 3.57
CA CYS A 44 -9.50 2.02 2.16
C CYS A 44 -10.71 1.76 1.26
N SER A 45 -11.91 1.54 1.82
CA SER A 45 -13.12 1.40 1.02
C SER A 45 -13.48 2.73 0.35
N GLU A 46 -14.34 2.69 -0.66
CA GLU A 46 -14.81 3.90 -1.35
C GLU A 46 -15.44 4.93 -0.40
N PRO A 47 -16.34 4.57 0.55
CA PRO A 47 -16.81 5.50 1.58
C PRO A 47 -15.69 6.09 2.46
N GLY A 48 -14.69 5.29 2.82
CA GLY A 48 -13.56 5.76 3.62
C GLY A 48 -12.67 6.75 2.86
N GLN A 49 -12.46 6.50 1.57
CA GLN A 49 -11.72 7.43 0.70
C GLN A 49 -12.49 8.72 0.46
N ASP A 50 -13.81 8.64 0.21
CA ASP A 50 -14.64 9.82 -0.01
C ASP A 50 -14.75 10.69 1.24
N MET A 51 -14.76 10.09 2.43
CA MET A 51 -14.65 10.80 3.70
C MET A 51 -13.35 11.61 3.78
N ILE A 52 -12.21 11.04 3.38
CA ILE A 52 -10.94 11.78 3.33
C ILE A 52 -11.05 12.94 2.32
N VAL A 53 -11.59 12.69 1.14
CA VAL A 53 -11.73 13.71 0.07
C VAL A 53 -12.60 14.87 0.52
N GLN A 54 -13.74 14.58 1.17
CA GLN A 54 -14.66 15.60 1.70
C GLN A 54 -13.99 16.39 2.83
N ALA A 55 -13.38 15.70 3.79
CA ALA A 55 -12.71 16.34 4.92
C ALA A 55 -11.56 17.28 4.46
N ILE A 56 -10.81 16.91 3.42
CA ILE A 56 -9.77 17.78 2.83
C ILE A 56 -10.39 19.11 2.36
N LYS A 57 -11.53 19.05 1.67
CA LYS A 57 -12.21 20.25 1.13
C LYS A 57 -12.86 21.07 2.23
N GLU A 58 -13.64 20.44 3.09
CA GLU A 58 -14.43 21.09 4.15
C GLU A 58 -13.54 21.73 5.21
N HIS A 59 -12.53 20.98 5.68
CA HIS A 59 -11.63 21.45 6.73
C HIS A 59 -10.36 22.09 6.18
N LYS A 60 -10.24 22.27 4.86
CA LYS A 60 -9.08 22.88 4.19
C LYS A 60 -7.78 22.21 4.67
N LEU A 61 -7.74 20.88 4.66
CA LEU A 61 -6.58 20.13 5.13
C LEU A 61 -5.42 20.31 4.14
N ASP A 62 -4.22 20.51 4.68
CA ASP A 62 -2.98 20.59 3.89
C ASP A 62 -2.13 19.33 4.02
N ARG A 63 -2.52 18.41 4.92
CA ARG A 63 -1.79 17.19 5.28
C ARG A 63 -2.75 16.11 5.75
N VAL A 64 -2.44 14.85 5.47
CA VAL A 64 -3.27 13.71 5.89
C VAL A 64 -2.43 12.62 6.55
N VAL A 65 -2.92 12.09 7.68
CA VAL A 65 -2.41 10.85 8.28
C VAL A 65 -3.51 9.82 8.30
N VAL A 66 -3.21 8.62 7.78
CA VAL A 66 -4.08 7.46 7.93
C VAL A 66 -3.39 6.42 8.81
N ALA A 67 -3.98 6.13 9.96
CA ALA A 67 -3.55 5.08 10.87
C ALA A 67 -4.28 3.78 10.53
N SER A 68 -3.60 2.85 9.85
CA SER A 68 -4.22 1.62 9.36
C SER A 68 -3.20 0.47 9.18
N CYS A 69 -3.09 -0.06 7.97
CA CYS A 69 -2.23 -1.17 7.58
C CYS A 69 -0.83 -0.70 7.12
N SER A 70 -0.09 -1.59 6.46
CA SER A 70 1.23 -1.32 5.90
C SER A 70 1.19 -0.36 4.71
N PRO A 71 2.08 0.65 4.63
CA PRO A 71 2.19 1.51 3.45
C PRO A 71 2.54 0.72 2.19
N ARG A 72 3.19 -0.45 2.32
CA ARG A 72 3.47 -1.37 1.20
C ARG A 72 2.19 -1.89 0.51
N LEU A 73 1.04 -1.79 1.17
CA LEU A 73 -0.25 -2.22 0.64
C LEU A 73 -1.08 -1.04 0.11
N HIS A 74 -1.35 -0.04 0.96
CA HIS A 74 -2.33 1.01 0.64
C HIS A 74 -1.80 2.45 0.58
N GLU A 75 -0.48 2.67 0.68
CA GLU A 75 0.06 4.02 0.43
C GLU A 75 -0.34 4.55 -0.97
N PRO A 76 -0.21 3.76 -2.07
CA PRO A 76 -0.66 4.22 -3.39
C PRO A 76 -2.16 4.52 -3.43
N THR A 77 -2.98 3.76 -2.68
CA THR A 77 -4.43 3.96 -2.61
C THR A 77 -4.77 5.31 -1.98
N PHE A 78 -4.20 5.62 -0.81
CA PHE A 78 -4.49 6.87 -0.12
C PHE A 78 -3.85 8.08 -0.81
N ARG A 79 -2.67 7.93 -1.41
CA ARG A 79 -2.07 8.96 -2.26
C ARG A 79 -2.98 9.35 -3.43
N LYS A 80 -3.59 8.37 -4.09
CA LYS A 80 -4.61 8.63 -5.14
C LYS A 80 -5.86 9.29 -4.56
N ALA A 81 -6.32 8.88 -3.37
CA ALA A 81 -7.48 9.47 -2.71
C ALA A 81 -7.28 10.96 -2.40
N ILE A 82 -6.18 11.35 -1.75
CA ILE A 82 -5.93 12.77 -1.45
C ILE A 82 -5.70 13.61 -2.72
N ALA A 83 -5.10 13.00 -3.76
CA ALA A 83 -4.91 13.65 -5.06
C ALA A 83 -6.24 13.97 -5.75
N ARG A 84 -7.26 13.10 -5.62
CA ARG A 84 -8.65 13.40 -6.07
C ARG A 84 -9.23 14.64 -5.40
N ALA A 85 -8.75 15.00 -4.21
CA ALA A 85 -9.14 16.22 -3.50
C ALA A 85 -8.30 17.46 -3.88
N GLY A 86 -7.30 17.30 -4.76
CA GLY A 86 -6.36 18.36 -5.15
C GLY A 86 -5.17 18.53 -4.21
N LEU A 87 -4.99 17.63 -3.23
CA LEU A 87 -3.83 17.66 -2.35
C LEU A 87 -2.65 16.91 -2.97
N ASN A 88 -1.44 17.45 -2.82
CA ASN A 88 -0.24 16.80 -3.33
C ASN A 88 -0.08 15.39 -2.69
N PRO A 89 0.16 14.31 -3.49
CA PRO A 89 0.23 12.93 -2.99
C PRO A 89 1.26 12.68 -1.88
N TYR A 90 2.28 13.53 -1.79
CA TYR A 90 3.37 13.41 -0.81
C TYR A 90 3.09 14.17 0.49
N MET A 91 1.96 14.88 0.57
CA MET A 91 1.45 15.52 1.79
C MET A 91 0.68 14.53 2.68
N PHE A 92 1.17 13.29 2.72
CA PHE A 92 0.52 12.14 3.35
C PHE A 92 1.53 11.28 4.08
N GLU A 93 1.11 10.77 5.23
CA GLU A 93 1.86 9.77 5.98
C GLU A 93 0.93 8.65 6.46
N MET A 94 1.45 7.42 6.52
CA MET A 94 0.70 6.26 7.00
C MET A 94 1.30 5.76 8.31
N ALA A 95 0.45 5.59 9.34
CA ALA A 95 0.85 4.91 10.57
C ALA A 95 0.38 3.45 10.50
N ASN A 96 1.33 2.51 10.45
CA ASN A 96 1.01 1.09 10.47
C ASN A 96 0.68 0.63 11.89
N ILE A 97 -0.62 0.52 12.19
CA ILE A 97 -1.13 0.02 13.47
C ILE A 97 -1.77 -1.37 13.34
N ARG A 98 -1.62 -2.05 12.19
CA ARG A 98 -2.10 -3.42 11.97
C ARG A 98 -0.96 -4.43 12.04
N GLU A 99 -0.17 -4.56 10.98
CA GLU A 99 0.93 -5.52 10.89
C GLU A 99 2.02 -5.26 11.94
N GLN A 100 2.21 -4.01 12.35
CA GLN A 100 3.23 -3.62 13.33
C GLN A 100 2.66 -3.38 14.75
N CYS A 101 1.35 -3.56 14.93
CA CYS A 101 0.70 -3.36 16.22
C CYS A 101 -0.39 -4.41 16.47
N SER A 102 -1.63 -4.24 16.01
CA SER A 102 -2.74 -5.11 16.42
C SER A 102 -2.49 -6.60 16.21
N TRP A 103 -1.93 -7.00 15.06
CA TRP A 103 -1.71 -8.41 14.74
C TRP A 103 -0.61 -9.09 15.54
N VAL A 104 0.29 -8.31 16.14
CA VAL A 104 1.47 -8.83 16.85
C VAL A 104 1.45 -8.55 18.37
N HIS A 105 0.34 -7.97 18.88
CA HIS A 105 0.08 -7.84 20.33
C HIS A 105 -1.39 -8.19 20.66
N PRO A 106 -1.93 -9.33 20.21
CA PRO A 106 -3.37 -9.65 20.37
C PRO A 106 -3.80 -9.76 21.84
N ASP A 107 -2.89 -10.17 22.72
CA ASP A 107 -3.17 -10.46 24.13
C ASP A 107 -2.92 -9.27 25.07
N ASP A 108 -2.22 -8.23 24.60
CA ASP A 108 -1.89 -7.03 25.39
C ASP A 108 -2.46 -5.76 24.75
N LYS A 109 -3.78 -5.60 24.90
CA LYS A 109 -4.56 -4.52 24.28
C LYS A 109 -4.16 -3.12 24.77
N GLU A 110 -3.79 -2.99 26.04
CA GLU A 110 -3.38 -1.70 26.61
C GLU A 110 -2.07 -1.25 26.00
N THR A 111 -1.05 -2.12 26.00
CA THR A 111 0.24 -1.81 25.38
C THR A 111 0.09 -1.61 23.87
N ALA A 112 -0.74 -2.42 23.20
CA ALA A 112 -1.03 -2.25 21.77
C ALA A 112 -1.64 -0.86 21.48
N THR A 113 -2.60 -0.43 22.30
CA THR A 113 -3.23 0.89 22.16
C THR A 113 -2.23 2.02 22.40
N GLN A 114 -1.41 1.93 23.46
CA GLN A 114 -0.37 2.93 23.74
C GLN A 114 0.69 2.99 22.64
N LYS A 115 1.08 1.84 22.09
CA LYS A 115 1.98 1.75 20.93
C LYS A 115 1.35 2.40 19.70
N ALA A 116 0.07 2.15 19.42
CA ALA A 116 -0.65 2.76 18.31
C ALA A 116 -0.66 4.29 18.41
N ILE A 117 -1.01 4.83 19.58
CA ILE A 117 -0.98 6.29 19.84
C ILE A 117 0.41 6.86 19.54
N THR A 118 1.46 6.15 19.99
CA THR A 118 2.86 6.56 19.76
C THR A 118 3.22 6.55 18.27
N LEU A 119 2.84 5.49 17.54
CA LEU A 119 3.08 5.38 16.09
C LEU A 119 2.35 6.49 15.31
N VAL A 120 1.10 6.79 15.67
CA VAL A 120 0.32 7.87 15.06
C VAL A 120 0.96 9.22 15.34
N LYS A 121 1.38 9.49 16.59
CA LYS A 121 2.09 10.73 16.93
C LYS A 121 3.40 10.88 16.14
N ARG A 122 4.14 9.80 15.89
CA ARG A 122 5.35 9.84 15.04
C ARG A 122 5.02 10.17 13.58
N ALA A 123 3.95 9.60 13.03
CA ALA A 123 3.48 9.93 11.70
C ALA A 123 3.03 11.40 11.60
N LEU A 124 2.34 11.91 12.62
CA LEU A 124 1.93 13.32 12.72
C LEU A 124 3.14 14.27 12.79
N SER A 125 4.18 13.92 13.56
CA SER A 125 5.44 14.68 13.59
C SER A 125 6.11 14.72 12.23
N LYS A 126 6.21 13.59 11.52
CA LYS A 126 6.82 13.53 10.19
C LYS A 126 6.01 14.32 9.17
N VAL A 127 4.70 14.09 9.08
CA VAL A 127 3.85 14.78 8.09
C VAL A 127 3.87 16.29 8.29
N SER A 128 4.02 16.77 9.53
CA SER A 128 4.13 18.22 9.81
C SER A 128 5.27 18.90 9.04
N LEU A 129 6.32 18.14 8.73
CA LEU A 129 7.54 18.62 8.08
C LEU A 129 7.65 18.27 6.59
N VAL A 130 6.79 17.41 6.03
CA VAL A 130 6.92 17.04 4.61
C VAL A 130 6.62 18.22 3.68
N GLU A 131 7.21 18.20 2.51
CA GLU A 131 7.04 19.20 1.45
C GLU A 131 6.40 18.55 0.23
N PRO A 132 5.69 19.31 -0.62
CA PRO A 132 5.14 18.76 -1.85
C PRO A 132 6.27 18.26 -2.76
N LEU A 133 6.13 17.04 -3.28
CA LEU A 133 7.03 16.48 -4.29
C LEU A 133 6.28 16.27 -5.60
N TYR A 134 7.03 16.16 -6.69
CA TYR A 134 6.50 16.01 -8.03
C TYR A 134 7.14 14.81 -8.71
N GLU A 135 6.34 14.09 -9.50
CA GLU A 135 6.83 12.95 -10.25
C GLU A 135 7.82 13.40 -11.32
N SER A 136 8.87 12.60 -11.50
CA SER A 136 9.77 12.75 -12.63
C SER A 136 9.43 11.69 -13.68
N TYR A 137 9.52 12.07 -14.94
CA TYR A 137 9.29 11.18 -16.06
C TYR A 137 10.63 10.72 -16.62
N ILE A 138 10.80 9.41 -16.70
CA ILE A 138 12.01 8.79 -17.25
C ILE A 138 11.58 8.01 -18.50
N PRO A 139 12.26 8.16 -19.64
CA PRO A 139 11.93 7.42 -20.85
C PRO A 139 12.10 5.91 -20.61
N VAL A 140 11.14 5.12 -21.10
CA VAL A 140 11.16 3.67 -21.00
C VAL A 140 11.59 3.07 -22.34
N THR A 141 12.74 2.41 -22.36
CA THR A 141 13.19 1.60 -23.50
C THR A 141 12.17 0.51 -23.80
N LYS A 142 11.67 0.46 -25.03
CA LYS A 142 10.64 -0.50 -25.46
C LYS A 142 11.21 -1.88 -25.77
N ARG A 143 11.88 -2.47 -24.77
CA ARG A 143 12.52 -3.78 -24.82
C ARG A 143 12.41 -4.47 -23.48
N ALA A 144 12.09 -5.76 -23.47
CA ALA A 144 12.02 -6.59 -22.28
C ALA A 144 13.19 -7.57 -22.18
N LEU A 145 13.54 -7.96 -20.95
CA LEU A 145 14.48 -9.04 -20.65
C LEU A 145 13.74 -10.11 -19.86
N VAL A 146 13.78 -11.34 -20.35
CA VAL A 146 13.26 -12.53 -19.66
C VAL A 146 14.44 -13.40 -19.26
N ILE A 147 14.51 -13.76 -17.98
CA ILE A 147 15.59 -14.58 -17.42
C ILE A 147 14.99 -15.95 -17.05
N GLY A 148 15.44 -16.99 -17.75
CA GLY A 148 14.96 -18.36 -17.66
C GLY A 148 14.02 -18.73 -18.80
N GLY A 149 14.45 -19.65 -19.67
CA GLY A 149 13.72 -20.25 -20.78
C GLY A 149 12.93 -21.50 -20.41
N GLY A 150 12.37 -21.57 -19.21
CA GLY A 150 11.32 -22.56 -18.89
C GLY A 150 9.96 -22.17 -19.48
N ILE A 151 8.93 -23.00 -19.30
CA ILE A 151 7.57 -22.72 -19.82
C ILE A 151 7.06 -21.31 -19.49
N ALA A 152 7.26 -20.83 -18.26
CA ALA A 152 6.85 -19.48 -17.86
C ALA A 152 7.57 -18.37 -18.65
N GLY A 153 8.90 -18.48 -18.81
CA GLY A 153 9.68 -17.47 -19.51
C GLY A 153 9.46 -17.51 -21.02
N MET A 154 9.32 -18.70 -21.61
CA MET A 154 8.97 -18.84 -23.02
C MET A 154 7.61 -18.21 -23.32
N GLN A 155 6.59 -18.44 -22.49
CA GLN A 155 5.27 -17.83 -22.67
C GLN A 155 5.33 -16.30 -22.57
N VAL A 156 6.02 -15.77 -21.55
CA VAL A 156 6.19 -14.31 -21.41
C VAL A 156 6.92 -13.72 -22.61
N ALA A 157 7.95 -14.39 -23.13
CA ALA A 157 8.68 -13.91 -24.30
C ALA A 157 7.81 -13.90 -25.56
N LEU A 158 7.01 -14.95 -25.79
CA LEU A 158 6.07 -15.02 -26.90
C LEU A 158 5.02 -13.91 -26.81
N ASP A 159 4.35 -13.74 -25.65
CA ASP A 159 3.31 -12.73 -25.47
C ASP A 159 3.83 -11.30 -25.73
N ILE A 160 5.07 -11.00 -25.29
CA ILE A 160 5.71 -9.70 -25.51
C ILE A 160 6.05 -9.51 -27.00
N ALA A 161 6.60 -10.54 -27.64
CA ALA A 161 6.96 -10.50 -29.06
C ALA A 161 5.72 -10.34 -29.96
N ASP A 162 4.65 -11.09 -29.68
CA ASP A 162 3.37 -11.02 -30.39
C ASP A 162 2.67 -9.67 -30.21
N SER A 163 2.93 -8.99 -29.08
CA SER A 163 2.50 -7.61 -28.83
C SER A 163 3.34 -6.56 -29.58
N GLY A 164 4.33 -6.97 -30.38
CA GLY A 164 5.17 -6.09 -31.19
C GLY A 164 6.34 -5.45 -30.43
N HIS A 165 6.77 -6.03 -29.31
CA HIS A 165 7.89 -5.53 -28.51
C HIS A 165 9.11 -6.46 -28.59
N GLU A 166 10.30 -5.87 -28.62
CA GLU A 166 11.55 -6.64 -28.61
C GLU A 166 11.76 -7.29 -27.24
N VAL A 167 12.14 -8.56 -27.25
CA VAL A 167 12.43 -9.34 -26.04
C VAL A 167 13.75 -10.09 -26.17
N ILE A 168 14.55 -10.06 -25.12
CA ILE A 168 15.74 -10.89 -24.97
C ILE A 168 15.42 -11.99 -23.96
N LEU A 169 15.53 -13.26 -24.38
CA LEU A 169 15.40 -14.42 -23.49
C LEU A 169 16.79 -14.97 -23.17
N VAL A 170 17.14 -15.00 -21.89
CA VAL A 170 18.43 -15.54 -21.41
C VAL A 170 18.15 -16.82 -20.63
N GLU A 171 18.63 -17.95 -21.15
CA GLU A 171 18.63 -19.24 -20.44
C GLU A 171 20.05 -19.56 -19.97
N ARG A 172 20.15 -20.12 -18.76
CA ARG A 172 21.42 -20.50 -18.14
C ARG A 172 21.96 -21.79 -18.75
N GLU A 173 21.08 -22.76 -19.00
CA GLU A 173 21.43 -24.06 -19.56
C GLU A 173 21.58 -23.98 -21.09
N PRO A 174 22.21 -24.99 -21.74
CA PRO A 174 22.36 -25.01 -23.20
C PRO A 174 21.03 -25.10 -23.97
N THR A 175 19.94 -25.49 -23.31
CA THR A 175 18.62 -25.70 -23.91
C THR A 175 17.51 -25.04 -23.10
N ILE A 176 16.51 -24.52 -23.80
CA ILE A 176 15.23 -24.07 -23.21
C ILE A 176 14.31 -25.27 -22.88
N GLY A 177 13.20 -25.02 -22.20
CA GLY A 177 12.21 -26.02 -21.77
C GLY A 177 12.14 -26.18 -20.24
N GLY A 178 13.23 -25.89 -19.53
CA GLY A 178 13.31 -25.94 -18.07
C GLY A 178 12.89 -27.30 -17.51
N LYS A 179 12.17 -27.31 -16.38
CA LYS A 179 11.71 -28.56 -15.76
C LYS A 179 10.68 -29.31 -16.57
N MET A 180 9.89 -28.62 -17.41
CA MET A 180 8.81 -29.25 -18.16
C MET A 180 9.35 -30.27 -19.16
N ALA A 181 10.41 -29.93 -19.89
CA ALA A 181 11.04 -30.83 -20.86
C ALA A 181 11.64 -32.12 -20.26
N MET A 182 11.74 -32.22 -18.93
CA MET A 182 12.20 -33.43 -18.24
C MET A 182 11.06 -34.33 -17.77
N LEU A 183 9.80 -33.88 -17.85
CA LEU A 183 8.64 -34.66 -17.42
C LEU A 183 8.21 -35.58 -18.57
N ASP A 184 7.74 -36.80 -18.27
CA ASP A 184 7.13 -37.64 -19.31
C ASP A 184 5.73 -37.10 -19.68
N LYS A 185 4.91 -36.84 -18.67
CA LYS A 185 3.52 -36.38 -18.83
C LYS A 185 3.16 -35.23 -17.91
N THR A 186 2.14 -34.47 -18.29
CA THR A 186 1.60 -33.34 -17.51
C THR A 186 0.18 -33.62 -17.05
N PHE A 187 -0.08 -33.50 -15.75
CA PHE A 187 -1.44 -33.62 -15.21
C PHE A 187 -2.22 -32.30 -15.42
N PRO A 188 -3.56 -32.32 -15.54
CA PRO A 188 -4.44 -33.49 -15.44
C PRO A 188 -4.68 -34.26 -16.75
N THR A 189 -4.25 -33.75 -17.91
CA THR A 189 -4.59 -34.33 -19.22
C THR A 189 -3.75 -35.55 -19.59
N LEU A 190 -2.60 -35.74 -18.94
CA LEU A 190 -1.61 -36.78 -19.23
C LEU A 190 -0.98 -36.62 -20.62
N ASP A 191 -0.97 -35.40 -21.16
CA ASP A 191 -0.27 -35.07 -22.39
C ASP A 191 1.25 -35.15 -22.19
N CYS A 192 1.98 -35.42 -23.27
CA CYS A 192 3.44 -35.35 -23.29
C CYS A 192 3.89 -33.91 -23.01
N SER A 193 4.97 -33.75 -22.26
CA SER A 193 5.43 -32.43 -21.77
C SER A 193 6.18 -31.59 -22.81
N ALA A 194 6.79 -32.24 -23.79
CA ALA A 194 7.59 -31.67 -24.87
C ALA A 194 7.52 -32.57 -26.10
#